data_AF-T1B609-F1
#
_entry.id   AF-T1B609-F1
#
_cell.length_a   1.000
_cell.length_b   1.000
_cell.length_c   1.000
_cell.angle_alpha   90.00
_cell.angle_beta   90.00
_cell.angle_gamma   90.00
#
_symmetry.space_group_name_H-M   'P 1'
#
loop_
_entity.id
_entity.type
_entity.pdbx_description
1 polymer ?
#
loop_
_entity_poly.entity_id
_entity_poly.type
_entity_poly.pdbx_seq_one_letter_code
_entity_poly.pdbx_strand_id
1 'polypeptide(L)'
;MPYAVLVRCSFGTKGAKIPALMRAIVACGWYGIQTWFGGEMIYTLAGVLLGHKLGGGPIVVLGINGVQLLSFLAFWAIEFWYITHGMIAIRSLETYTAPLKILVCFGLLAWVYNRAGGFGILLDQPSQFVIGGKMAGQFWMVFWPSLTAMIGFWATLALNIPDFTRFAKSQRDQVVGQAAGLPVPMALLAMLAVLVTSATVVIYGKAIWNPITLASRMTGAGVLIAMIILVIDTISVNLAANLVGPAYDFSSLAPKHISYKRGGYITATIGILMMPWKLLEST
;
A
#
# COMPACT_ATOMS: atom_id res chain seq x y z
N MET A 1 -17.40 17.48 10.58
CA MET A 1 -17.88 17.80 9.21
C MET A 1 -17.01 17.07 8.20
N PRO A 2 -17.53 16.57 7.07
CA PRO A 2 -16.72 15.91 6.04
C PRO A 2 -15.70 16.87 5.40
N TYR A 3 -14.59 16.36 4.87
CA TYR A 3 -13.54 17.15 4.21
C TYR A 3 -14.12 18.00 3.08
N ALA A 4 -14.98 17.40 2.24
CA ALA A 4 -15.64 18.09 1.13
C ALA A 4 -16.55 19.27 1.54
N VAL A 5 -16.93 19.36 2.83
CA VAL A 5 -17.66 20.51 3.39
C VAL A 5 -16.67 21.51 3.99
N LEU A 6 -15.66 21.03 4.72
CA LEU A 6 -14.62 21.88 5.32
C LEU A 6 -13.89 22.71 4.26
N VAL A 7 -13.54 22.10 3.13
CA VAL A 7 -12.81 22.76 2.04
C VAL A 7 -13.63 23.87 1.37
N ARG A 8 -14.97 23.89 1.53
CA ARG A 8 -15.83 24.97 1.04
C ARG A 8 -15.65 26.26 1.83
N CYS A 9 -15.21 26.19 3.09
CA CYS A 9 -14.92 27.38 3.89
C CYS A 9 -13.77 28.19 3.32
N SER A 10 -12.80 27.54 2.66
CA SER A 10 -11.64 28.20 2.05
C SER A 10 -11.81 28.48 0.56
N PHE A 11 -12.43 27.56 -0.20
CA PHE A 11 -12.52 27.65 -1.67
C PHE A 11 -13.93 27.95 -2.20
N GLY A 12 -14.91 28.12 -1.31
CA GLY A 12 -16.32 28.25 -1.70
C GLY A 12 -16.94 26.96 -2.24
N THR A 13 -18.24 27.00 -2.54
CA THR A 13 -19.01 25.82 -2.97
C THR A 13 -18.60 25.29 -4.36
N LYS A 14 -18.15 26.18 -5.26
CA LYS A 14 -17.67 25.81 -6.59
C LYS A 14 -16.17 25.50 -6.60
N GLY A 15 -15.34 26.27 -5.90
CA GLY A 15 -13.88 26.08 -5.88
C GLY A 15 -13.44 24.83 -5.12
N ALA A 16 -14.22 24.37 -4.14
CA ALA A 16 -14.01 23.10 -3.42
C ALA A 16 -13.86 21.87 -4.32
N LYS A 17 -14.36 21.93 -5.57
CA LYS A 17 -14.26 20.83 -6.54
C LYS A 17 -12.83 20.59 -7.03
N ILE A 18 -12.01 21.63 -7.09
CA ILE A 18 -10.62 21.54 -7.56
C ILE A 18 -9.77 20.66 -6.64
N PRO A 19 -9.64 20.95 -5.32
CA PRO A 19 -8.86 20.12 -4.42
C PRO A 19 -9.43 18.70 -4.28
N ALA A 20 -10.75 18.53 -4.31
CA ALA A 20 -11.38 17.22 -4.31
C ALA A 20 -11.01 16.38 -5.55
N LEU A 21 -11.00 17.00 -6.75
CA LEU A 21 -10.60 16.33 -7.98
C LEU A 21 -9.10 15.98 -7.99
N MET A 22 -8.23 16.92 -7.60
CA MET A 22 -6.79 16.68 -7.51
C MET A 22 -6.48 15.50 -6.59
N ARG A 23 -7.13 15.47 -5.42
CA ARG A 23 -7.00 14.38 -4.45
C ARG A 23 -7.49 13.05 -5.03
N ALA A 24 -8.64 13.06 -5.70
CA ALA A 24 -9.20 11.86 -6.31
C ALA A 24 -8.24 11.26 -7.36
N ILE A 25 -7.63 12.10 -8.20
CA ILE A 25 -6.65 11.66 -9.22
C ILE A 25 -5.40 11.04 -8.58
N VAL A 26 -4.84 11.68 -7.55
CA VAL A 26 -3.66 11.14 -6.84
C VAL A 26 -3.99 9.78 -6.20
N ALA A 27 -5.17 9.63 -5.61
CA ALA A 27 -5.62 8.36 -5.05
C ALA A 27 -5.86 7.28 -6.13
N CYS A 28 -6.30 7.65 -7.34
CA CYS A 28 -6.36 6.72 -8.48
C CYS A 28 -4.97 6.22 -8.87
N GLY A 29 -3.94 7.07 -8.81
CA GLY A 29 -2.56 6.68 -9.06
C GLY A 29 -2.06 5.67 -8.03
N TRP A 30 -2.30 5.93 -6.74
CA TRP A 30 -1.98 4.97 -5.66
C TRP A 30 -2.73 3.65 -5.80
N TYR A 31 -4.02 3.71 -6.17
CA TYR A 31 -4.81 2.51 -6.46
C TYR A 31 -4.15 1.69 -7.57
N GLY A 32 -3.79 2.31 -8.70
CA GLY A 32 -3.11 1.65 -9.81
C GLY A 32 -1.76 1.03 -9.42
N ILE A 33 -0.92 1.76 -8.67
CA ILE A 33 0.39 1.27 -8.19
C ILE A 33 0.22 0.03 -7.33
N GLN A 34 -0.75 0.02 -6.41
CA GLN A 34 -0.99 -1.14 -5.55
C GLN A 34 -1.60 -2.31 -6.32
N THR A 35 -2.50 -2.06 -7.29
CA THR A 35 -2.98 -3.09 -8.21
C THR A 35 -1.83 -3.69 -9.02
N TRP A 36 -0.81 -2.90 -9.39
CA TRP A 36 0.40 -3.39 -10.06
C TRP A 36 1.21 -4.34 -9.18
N PHE A 37 1.50 -3.98 -7.94
CA PHE A 37 2.18 -4.88 -6.99
C PHE A 37 1.37 -6.15 -6.73
N GLY A 38 0.04 -6.06 -6.63
CA GLY A 38 -0.84 -7.22 -6.54
C GLY A 38 -0.76 -8.13 -7.76
N GLY A 39 -0.70 -7.56 -8.96
CA GLY A 39 -0.46 -8.29 -10.20
C GLY A 39 0.90 -9.00 -10.23
N GLU A 40 1.96 -8.36 -9.72
CA GLU A 40 3.29 -8.95 -9.59
C GLU A 40 3.31 -10.16 -8.65
N MET A 41 2.50 -10.12 -7.57
CA MET A 41 2.32 -11.27 -6.69
C MET A 41 1.65 -12.45 -7.39
N ILE A 42 0.58 -12.22 -8.16
CA ILE A 42 -0.08 -13.27 -8.96
C ILE A 42 0.88 -13.84 -10.00
N TYR A 43 1.64 -12.98 -10.69
CA TYR A 43 2.65 -13.37 -11.66
C TYR A 43 3.73 -14.26 -11.03
N THR A 44 4.24 -13.85 -9.86
CA THR A 44 5.27 -14.60 -9.12
C THR A 44 4.72 -15.93 -8.62
N LEU A 45 3.50 -15.94 -8.07
CA LEU A 45 2.80 -17.14 -7.63
C LEU A 45 2.63 -18.15 -8.77
N ALA A 46 2.19 -17.68 -9.93
CA ALA A 46 2.03 -18.52 -11.12
C ALA A 46 3.37 -19.10 -11.60
N GLY A 47 4.45 -18.30 -11.56
CA GLY A 47 5.80 -18.79 -11.88
C GLY A 47 6.32 -19.86 -10.90
N VAL A 48 6.01 -19.72 -9.60
CA VAL A 48 6.35 -20.73 -8.58
C VAL A 48 5.56 -22.02 -8.81
N LEU A 49 4.26 -21.93 -9.11
CA LEU A 49 3.40 -23.09 -9.37
C LEU A 49 3.79 -23.86 -10.64
N LEU A 50 4.22 -23.15 -11.68
CA LEU A 50 4.62 -23.75 -12.95
C LEU A 50 6.10 -24.19 -12.98
N GLY A 51 6.88 -23.87 -11.95
CA GLY A 51 8.27 -24.28 -11.84
C GLY A 51 9.24 -23.55 -12.79
N HIS A 52 8.78 -22.57 -13.56
CA HIS A 52 9.61 -21.75 -14.43
C HIS A 52 9.14 -20.30 -14.43
N LYS A 53 10.06 -19.36 -14.73
CA LYS A 53 9.69 -17.96 -14.93
C LYS A 53 8.75 -17.86 -16.12
N LEU A 54 7.62 -17.19 -15.92
CA LEU A 54 6.62 -16.94 -16.95
C LEU A 54 7.09 -15.81 -17.86
N GLY A 55 7.97 -16.12 -18.81
CA GLY A 55 8.58 -15.17 -19.72
C GLY A 55 7.87 -15.05 -21.08
N GLY A 56 8.01 -13.89 -21.71
CA GLY A 56 7.51 -13.54 -23.03
C GLY A 56 8.12 -12.19 -23.43
N GLY A 57 8.23 -11.93 -24.74
CA GLY A 57 8.74 -10.65 -25.24
C GLY A 57 7.89 -9.48 -24.75
N PRO A 58 8.47 -8.30 -24.51
CA PRO A 58 7.71 -7.13 -24.08
C PRO A 58 6.72 -6.73 -25.17
N ILE A 59 5.49 -6.40 -24.77
CA ILE A 59 4.53 -5.79 -25.66
C ILE A 59 5.05 -4.38 -25.99
N VAL A 60 5.40 -4.13 -27.25
CA VAL A 60 6.11 -2.92 -27.73
C VAL A 60 5.48 -1.62 -27.22
N VAL A 61 4.15 -1.55 -27.13
CA VAL A 61 3.43 -0.34 -26.67
C VAL A 61 3.43 -0.20 -25.13
N LEU A 62 3.35 -1.32 -24.41
CA LEU A 62 3.12 -1.33 -22.97
C LEU A 62 4.41 -1.45 -22.15
N GLY A 63 5.49 -1.98 -22.73
CA GLY A 63 6.77 -2.18 -22.05
C GLY A 63 6.81 -3.39 -21.10
N ILE A 64 5.71 -4.14 -20.99
CA ILE A 64 5.56 -5.30 -20.09
C ILE A 64 5.23 -6.57 -20.86
N ASN A 65 5.52 -7.73 -20.27
CA ASN A 65 5.15 -9.03 -20.82
C ASN A 65 3.62 -9.24 -20.77
N GLY A 66 3.04 -9.92 -21.77
CA GLY A 66 1.63 -10.29 -21.79
C GLY A 66 1.18 -11.07 -20.55
N VAL A 67 2.03 -11.90 -19.95
CA VAL A 67 1.68 -12.61 -18.71
C VAL A 67 1.60 -11.64 -17.52
N GLN A 68 2.50 -10.65 -17.43
CA GLN A 68 2.44 -9.63 -16.38
C GLN A 68 1.17 -8.78 -16.53
N LEU A 69 0.81 -8.40 -17.76
CA LEU A 69 -0.44 -7.70 -18.04
C LEU A 69 -1.65 -8.54 -17.63
N LEU A 70 -1.66 -9.84 -17.94
CA LEU A 70 -2.76 -10.73 -17.56
C LEU A 70 -2.87 -10.86 -16.04
N SER A 71 -1.77 -11.03 -15.33
CA SER A 71 -1.76 -11.08 -13.87
C SER A 71 -2.22 -9.77 -13.23
N PHE A 72 -1.84 -8.63 -13.80
CA PHE A 72 -2.35 -7.31 -13.40
C PHE A 72 -3.85 -7.19 -13.61
N LEU A 73 -4.36 -7.54 -14.80
CA LEU A 73 -5.78 -7.49 -15.10
C LEU A 73 -6.59 -8.48 -14.26
N ALA A 74 -6.02 -9.64 -13.91
CA ALA A 74 -6.63 -10.61 -13.01
C ALA A 74 -6.77 -10.03 -11.60
N PHE A 75 -5.71 -9.42 -11.06
CA PHE A 75 -5.77 -8.75 -9.75
C PHE A 75 -6.79 -7.60 -9.76
N TRP A 76 -6.74 -6.75 -10.79
CA TRP A 76 -7.71 -5.68 -10.97
C TRP A 76 -9.15 -6.20 -11.05
N ALA A 77 -9.40 -7.30 -11.77
CA ALA A 77 -10.74 -7.87 -11.90
C ALA A 77 -11.29 -8.36 -10.55
N ILE A 78 -10.43 -8.93 -9.70
CA ILE A 78 -10.79 -9.33 -8.34
C ILE A 78 -11.18 -8.10 -7.52
N GLU A 79 -10.36 -7.05 -7.54
CA GLU A 79 -10.68 -5.81 -6.85
C GLU A 79 -11.99 -5.21 -7.37
N PHE A 80 -12.13 -5.10 -8.69
CA PHE A 80 -13.31 -4.59 -9.38
C PHE A 80 -14.58 -5.35 -8.98
N TRP A 81 -14.50 -6.67 -8.79
CA TRP A 81 -15.60 -7.48 -8.27
C TRP A 81 -16.03 -7.01 -6.87
N TYR A 82 -15.12 -6.70 -5.96
CA TYR A 82 -15.49 -6.13 -4.66
C TYR A 82 -16.14 -4.74 -4.79
N ILE A 83 -15.71 -3.92 -5.76
CA ILE A 83 -16.32 -2.60 -6.03
C ILE A 83 -17.79 -2.74 -6.43
N THR A 84 -18.10 -3.70 -7.31
CA THR A 84 -19.47 -3.91 -7.80
C THR A 84 -20.41 -4.39 -6.68
N HIS A 85 -19.89 -5.16 -5.72
CA HIS A 85 -20.62 -5.60 -4.52
C HIS A 85 -20.73 -4.51 -3.45
N GLY A 86 -19.90 -3.46 -3.52
CA GLY A 86 -20.02 -2.25 -2.73
C GLY A 86 -19.38 -2.32 -1.34
N MET A 87 -19.65 -1.30 -0.52
CA MET A 87 -18.93 -1.08 0.75
C MET A 87 -19.07 -2.19 1.78
N ILE A 88 -20.20 -2.92 1.79
CA ILE A 88 -20.41 -4.02 2.74
C ILE A 88 -19.41 -5.15 2.49
N ALA A 89 -19.17 -5.49 1.22
CA ALA A 89 -18.21 -6.52 0.85
C ALA A 89 -16.77 -6.12 1.24
N ILE A 90 -16.40 -4.86 1.01
CA ILE A 90 -15.10 -4.31 1.39
C ILE A 90 -14.90 -4.37 2.90
N ARG A 91 -15.88 -3.90 3.69
CA ARG A 91 -15.81 -3.93 5.15
C ARG A 91 -15.71 -5.37 5.69
N SER A 92 -16.45 -6.29 5.08
CA SER A 92 -16.40 -7.71 5.44
C SER A 92 -15.01 -8.29 5.18
N LEU A 93 -14.42 -8.02 4.02
CA LEU A 93 -13.05 -8.42 3.69
C LEU A 93 -12.04 -7.87 4.71
N GLU A 94 -12.11 -6.58 5.05
CA GLU A 94 -11.25 -5.98 6.08
C GLU A 94 -11.38 -6.68 7.42
N THR A 95 -12.61 -6.98 7.84
CA THR A 95 -12.90 -7.61 9.13
C THR A 95 -12.31 -9.02 9.21
N TYR A 96 -12.46 -9.81 8.14
CA TYR A 96 -11.92 -11.18 8.09
C TYR A 96 -10.40 -11.21 7.91
N THR A 97 -9.83 -10.22 7.22
CA THR A 97 -8.38 -10.17 6.97
C THR A 97 -7.61 -9.54 8.12
N ALA A 98 -8.22 -8.73 8.99
CA ALA A 98 -7.52 -8.07 10.09
C ALA A 98 -6.82 -9.05 11.06
N PRO A 99 -7.44 -10.15 11.55
CA PRO A 99 -6.74 -11.13 12.38
C PRO A 99 -5.58 -11.81 11.64
N LEU A 100 -5.77 -12.09 10.35
CA LEU A 100 -4.74 -12.70 9.51
C LEU A 100 -3.49 -11.81 9.44
N LYS A 101 -3.65 -10.49 9.27
CA LYS A 101 -2.52 -9.54 9.24
C LYS A 101 -1.69 -9.57 10.52
N ILE A 102 -2.37 -9.62 11.67
CA ILE A 102 -1.72 -9.70 12.98
C ILE A 102 -0.92 -11.01 13.10
N LEU A 103 -1.53 -12.14 12.73
CA LEU A 103 -0.87 -13.45 12.74
C LEU A 103 0.36 -13.49 11.83
N VAL A 104 0.29 -12.85 10.66
CA VAL A 104 1.41 -12.76 9.72
C VAL A 104 2.54 -11.93 10.31
N CYS A 105 2.24 -10.82 11.00
CA CYS A 105 3.26 -10.03 11.67
C CYS A 105 4.02 -10.86 12.72
N PHE A 106 3.29 -11.60 13.58
CA PHE A 106 3.92 -12.49 14.55
C PHE A 106 4.68 -13.65 13.91
N GLY A 107 4.14 -14.23 12.83
CA GLY A 107 4.79 -15.28 12.07
C GLY A 107 6.11 -14.82 11.44
N LEU A 108 6.15 -13.60 10.89
CA LEU A 108 7.37 -13.00 10.36
C LEU A 108 8.39 -12.72 11.47
N LEU A 109 7.97 -12.23 12.65
CA LEU A 109 8.87 -12.04 13.79
C LEU A 109 9.49 -13.36 14.25
N ALA A 110 8.68 -14.42 14.39
CA ALA A 110 9.15 -15.74 14.75
C ALA A 110 10.12 -16.32 13.70
N TRP A 111 9.80 -16.11 12.41
CA TRP A 111 10.68 -16.52 11.31
C TRP A 111 12.03 -15.80 11.34
N VAL A 112 12.02 -14.47 11.53
CA VAL A 112 13.23 -13.65 11.67
C VAL A 112 14.05 -14.13 12.85
N TYR A 113 13.43 -14.29 14.02
CA TYR A 113 14.11 -14.74 15.24
C TYR A 113 14.83 -16.07 15.03
N ASN A 114 14.14 -17.05 14.41
CA ASN A 114 14.70 -18.38 14.17
C ASN A 114 15.80 -18.38 13.10
N ARG A 115 15.67 -17.58 12.04
CA ARG A 115 16.62 -17.58 10.92
C ARG A 115 17.84 -16.69 11.14
N ALA A 116 17.69 -15.60 11.89
CA ALA A 116 18.78 -14.67 12.19
C ALA A 116 19.57 -15.05 13.46
N GLY A 117 19.14 -16.07 14.21
CA GLY A 117 19.79 -16.48 15.46
C GLY A 117 19.48 -15.56 16.64
N GLY A 118 18.30 -14.92 16.64
CA GLY A 118 17.85 -13.96 17.64
C GLY A 118 17.84 -12.50 17.17
N PHE A 119 17.31 -11.60 18.00
CA PHE A 119 17.22 -10.17 17.68
C PHE A 119 18.52 -9.38 17.96
N GLY A 120 19.43 -9.91 18.78
CA GLY A 120 20.64 -9.19 19.20
C GLY A 120 21.52 -8.75 18.03
N ILE A 121 21.83 -9.67 17.11
CA ILE A 121 22.64 -9.40 15.91
C ILE A 121 22.00 -8.32 15.01
N LEU A 122 20.67 -8.22 15.01
CA LEU A 122 19.93 -7.23 14.23
C LEU A 122 19.97 -5.84 14.86
N LEU A 123 19.95 -5.78 16.20
CA LEU A 123 19.99 -4.52 16.96
C LEU A 123 21.40 -3.97 17.11
N ASP A 124 22.42 -4.84 17.07
CA ASP A 124 23.83 -4.46 17.20
C ASP A 124 24.46 -3.99 15.88
N GLN A 125 23.71 -3.96 14.77
CA GLN A 125 24.24 -3.46 13.50
C GLN A 125 24.56 -1.96 13.57
N PRO A 126 25.83 -1.56 13.33
CA PRO A 126 26.21 -0.17 13.39
C PRO A 126 25.58 0.61 12.24
N SER A 127 25.06 1.81 12.56
CA SER A 127 24.53 2.74 11.58
C SER A 127 25.58 3.07 10.52
N GLN A 128 25.17 3.11 9.24
CA GLN A 128 26.08 3.46 8.14
C GLN A 128 26.45 4.96 8.10
N PHE A 129 25.81 5.78 8.94
CA PHE A 129 26.06 7.22 9.06
C PHE A 129 27.14 7.57 10.11
N VAL A 130 27.62 6.59 10.89
CA VAL A 130 28.69 6.81 11.87
C VAL A 130 30.02 7.11 11.17
N ILE A 131 30.97 7.67 11.93
CA ILE A 131 32.34 7.92 11.44
C ILE A 131 32.95 6.58 10.98
N GLY A 132 33.41 6.51 9.74
CA GLY A 132 33.93 5.29 9.10
C GLY A 132 32.88 4.44 8.38
N GLY A 133 31.59 4.78 8.46
CA GLY A 133 30.51 4.15 7.70
C GLY A 133 30.42 4.67 6.26
N LYS A 134 29.77 3.91 5.37
CA LYS A 134 29.65 4.24 3.93
C LYS A 134 28.95 5.58 3.65
N MET A 135 28.14 6.07 4.58
CA MET A 135 27.37 7.31 4.46
C MET A 135 27.77 8.34 5.53
N ALA A 136 28.99 8.24 6.07
CA ALA A 136 29.49 9.14 7.09
C ALA A 136 29.35 10.62 6.65
N GLY A 137 28.81 11.46 7.52
CA GLY A 137 28.59 12.89 7.26
C GLY A 137 27.40 13.22 6.33
N GLN A 138 26.71 12.23 5.76
CA GLN A 138 25.61 12.45 4.82
C GLN A 138 24.22 12.39 5.47
N PHE A 139 24.14 12.26 6.80
CA PHE A 139 22.87 12.07 7.52
C PHE A 139 21.84 13.13 7.17
N TRP A 140 22.18 14.42 7.29
CA TRP A 140 21.23 15.52 7.04
C TRP A 140 20.80 15.62 5.58
N MET A 141 21.67 15.24 4.64
CA MET A 141 21.35 15.23 3.20
C MET A 141 20.36 14.12 2.84
N VAL A 142 20.36 13.00 3.58
CA VAL A 142 19.39 11.91 3.38
C VAL A 142 18.13 12.11 4.22
N PHE A 143 18.27 12.64 5.44
CA PHE A 143 17.18 12.79 6.40
C PHE A 143 16.10 13.74 5.90
N TRP A 144 16.45 14.95 5.44
CA TRP A 144 15.44 15.94 5.03
C TRP A 144 14.61 15.48 3.83
N PRO A 145 15.20 14.99 2.72
CA PRO A 145 14.42 14.44 1.61
C PRO A 145 13.56 13.25 2.03
N SER A 146 14.08 12.35 2.87
CA SER A 146 13.32 11.19 3.36
C SER A 146 12.13 11.61 4.22
N LEU A 147 12.32 12.58 5.11
CA LEU A 147 11.25 13.13 5.93
C LEU A 147 10.18 13.82 5.07
N THR A 148 10.59 14.64 4.11
CA THR A 148 9.67 15.30 3.17
C THR A 148 8.89 14.27 2.35
N ALA A 149 9.54 13.20 1.88
CA ALA A 149 8.87 12.12 1.17
C ALA A 149 7.83 11.41 2.04
N MET A 150 8.14 11.14 3.32
CA MET A 150 7.19 10.54 4.26
C MET A 150 6.01 11.48 4.56
N ILE A 151 6.27 12.78 4.76
CA ILE A 151 5.19 13.78 4.93
C ILE A 151 4.31 13.83 3.69
N GLY A 152 4.91 13.86 2.49
CA GLY A 152 4.18 13.86 1.22
C GLY A 152 3.32 12.62 1.02
N PHE A 153 3.83 11.45 1.39
CA PHE A 153 3.11 10.18 1.34
C PHE A 153 1.83 10.21 2.19
N TRP A 154 1.89 10.78 3.39
CA TRP A 154 0.75 10.85 4.32
C TRP A 154 -0.12 12.10 4.17
N ALA A 155 0.34 13.12 3.46
CA ALA A 155 -0.37 14.39 3.33
C ALA A 155 -1.80 14.21 2.77
N THR A 156 -1.98 13.32 1.81
CA THR A 156 -3.30 13.05 1.20
C THR A 156 -4.28 12.44 2.20
N LEU A 157 -3.82 11.53 3.06
CA LEU A 157 -4.63 10.92 4.11
C LEU A 157 -4.90 11.92 5.25
N ALA A 158 -3.92 12.77 5.59
CA ALA A 158 -4.07 13.81 6.59
C ALA A 158 -5.19 14.81 6.23
N LEU A 159 -5.33 15.15 4.95
CA LEU A 159 -6.43 15.99 4.46
C LEU A 159 -7.80 15.33 4.67
N ASN A 160 -7.87 13.99 4.67
CA ASN A 160 -9.12 13.21 4.76
C ASN A 160 -9.52 12.82 6.17
N ILE A 161 -8.71 13.13 7.18
CA ILE A 161 -9.03 12.85 8.59
C ILE A 161 -10.47 13.28 8.95
N PRO A 162 -11.00 14.45 8.51
CA PRO A 162 -12.37 14.86 8.79
C PRO A 162 -13.47 13.90 8.31
N ASP A 163 -13.22 13.11 7.27
CA ASP A 163 -14.19 12.13 6.75
C ASP A 163 -14.41 10.94 7.70
N PHE A 164 -13.40 10.65 8.52
CA PHE A 164 -13.46 9.61 9.56
C PHE A 164 -13.84 10.20 10.91
N THR A 165 -13.24 11.32 11.31
CA THR A 165 -13.48 11.91 12.64
C THR A 165 -14.87 12.50 12.81
N ARG A 166 -15.62 12.75 11.71
CA ARG A 166 -17.05 13.09 11.79
C ARG A 166 -17.90 12.03 12.47
N PHE A 167 -17.42 10.79 12.58
CA PHE A 167 -18.10 9.70 13.27
C PHE A 167 -17.63 9.52 14.72
N ALA A 168 -16.67 10.34 15.18
CA ALA A 168 -16.21 10.32 16.58
C ALA A 168 -17.27 10.92 17.52
N LYS A 169 -17.36 10.39 18.74
CA LYS A 169 -18.33 10.84 19.75
C LYS A 169 -17.90 12.13 20.46
N SER A 170 -16.60 12.38 20.57
CA SER A 170 -16.03 13.59 21.19
C SER A 170 -14.68 13.99 20.59
N GLN A 171 -14.25 15.24 20.83
CA GLN A 171 -12.90 15.69 20.41
C GLN A 171 -11.78 14.94 21.13
N ARG A 172 -12.00 14.53 22.38
CA ARG A 172 -11.02 13.69 23.08
C ARG A 172 -10.85 12.36 22.37
N ASP A 173 -11.94 11.73 21.93
CA ASP A 173 -11.88 10.45 21.20
C ASP A 173 -11.15 10.59 19.87
N GLN A 174 -11.37 11.70 19.14
CA GLN A 174 -10.59 12.01 17.93
C GLN A 174 -9.09 12.13 18.27
N VAL A 175 -8.73 12.94 19.27
CA VAL A 175 -7.32 13.23 19.58
C VAL A 175 -6.60 11.97 20.02
N VAL A 176 -7.19 11.21 20.94
CA VAL A 176 -6.60 9.94 21.42
C VAL A 176 -6.55 8.91 20.29
N GLY A 177 -7.63 8.79 19.52
CA GLY A 177 -7.71 7.86 18.39
C GLY A 177 -6.66 8.13 17.32
N GLN A 178 -6.38 9.40 17.01
CA GLN A 178 -5.35 9.78 16.04
C GLN A 178 -3.93 9.67 16.62
N ALA A 179 -3.72 10.13 17.86
CA ALA A 179 -2.41 10.14 18.50
C ALA A 179 -1.88 8.73 18.79
N ALA A 180 -2.76 7.78 19.13
CA ALA A 180 -2.37 6.40 19.37
C ALA A 180 -2.61 5.51 18.14
N GLY A 181 -3.75 5.67 17.45
CA GLY A 181 -4.23 4.73 16.44
C GLY A 181 -3.43 4.74 15.14
N LEU A 182 -2.69 5.81 14.83
CA LEU A 182 -1.86 5.88 13.62
C LEU A 182 -0.35 5.72 13.95
N PRO A 183 0.24 6.48 14.89
CA PRO A 183 1.66 6.36 15.19
C PRO A 183 2.07 5.00 15.76
N VAL A 184 1.27 4.39 16.64
CA VAL A 184 1.68 3.13 17.30
C VAL A 184 1.70 1.95 16.32
N PRO A 185 0.63 1.67 15.54
CA PRO A 185 0.68 0.59 14.56
C PRO A 185 1.75 0.85 13.48
N MET A 186 1.94 2.11 13.06
CA MET A 186 3.01 2.45 12.12
C MET A 186 4.39 2.18 12.69
N ALA A 187 4.67 2.58 13.93
CA ALA A 187 5.96 2.32 14.57
C ALA A 187 6.24 0.81 14.68
N LEU A 188 5.23 0.01 15.04
CA LEU A 188 5.34 -1.44 15.12
C LEU A 188 5.58 -2.08 13.74
N LEU A 189 4.83 -1.66 12.71
CA LEU A 189 4.99 -2.17 11.35
C LEU A 189 6.32 -1.74 10.72
N ALA A 190 6.75 -0.50 10.95
CA ALA A 190 8.05 0.00 10.51
C ALA A 190 9.19 -0.76 11.19
N MET A 191 9.09 -0.99 12.51
CA MET A 191 10.03 -1.81 13.25
C MET A 191 10.09 -3.24 12.68
N LEU A 192 8.93 -3.86 12.43
CA LEU A 192 8.86 -5.18 11.79
C LEU A 192 9.55 -5.18 10.43
N ALA A 193 9.24 -4.22 9.56
CA ALA A 193 9.83 -4.11 8.23
C ALA A 193 11.35 -3.95 8.29
N VAL A 194 11.87 -3.13 9.22
CA VAL A 194 13.30 -2.96 9.46
C VAL A 194 13.92 -4.27 9.96
N LEU A 195 13.32 -4.93 10.95
CA LEU A 195 13.84 -6.20 11.48
C LEU A 195 13.89 -7.29 10.41
N VAL A 196 12.82 -7.43 9.62
CA VAL A 196 12.76 -8.37 8.51
C VAL A 196 13.82 -8.04 7.46
N THR A 197 13.91 -6.79 7.03
CA THR A 197 14.90 -6.36 6.03
C THR A 197 16.33 -6.58 6.53
N SER A 198 16.64 -6.20 7.77
CA SER A 198 17.95 -6.46 8.37
C SER A 198 18.25 -7.96 8.48
N ALA A 199 17.25 -8.79 8.79
CA ALA A 199 17.42 -10.25 8.82
C ALA A 199 17.77 -10.81 7.45
N THR A 200 17.24 -10.25 6.36
CA THR A 200 17.64 -10.67 5.01
C THR A 200 19.10 -10.38 4.70
N VAL A 201 19.72 -9.36 5.32
CA VAL A 201 21.17 -9.11 5.19
C VAL A 201 21.95 -10.26 5.83
N VAL A 202 21.54 -10.72 7.01
CA VAL A 202 22.17 -11.84 7.72
C VAL A 202 21.96 -13.17 6.98
N ILE A 203 20.75 -13.41 6.47
CA ILE A 203 20.36 -14.69 5.85
C ILE A 203 20.86 -14.80 4.40
N TYR A 204 20.76 -13.73 3.62
CA TYR A 204 20.98 -13.71 2.17
C TYR A 204 22.13 -12.80 1.73
N GLY A 205 22.82 -12.12 2.65
CA GLY A 205 23.93 -11.21 2.35
C GLY A 205 23.52 -9.87 1.73
N LYS A 206 22.21 -9.59 1.58
CA LYS A 206 21.70 -8.35 0.99
C LYS A 206 20.36 -7.95 1.59
N ALA A 207 20.11 -6.64 1.65
CA ALA A 207 18.83 -6.11 2.12
C ALA A 207 17.74 -6.31 1.05
N ILE A 208 16.71 -7.09 1.39
CA ILE A 208 15.53 -7.32 0.57
C ILE A 208 14.36 -6.65 1.27
N TRP A 209 14.00 -5.46 0.79
CA TRP A 209 12.88 -4.68 1.32
C TRP A 209 11.54 -5.05 0.66
N ASN A 210 11.57 -5.57 -0.57
CA ASN A 210 10.36 -5.96 -1.30
C ASN A 210 9.82 -7.30 -0.75
N PRO A 211 8.60 -7.32 -0.18
CA PRO A 211 8.03 -8.51 0.44
C PRO A 211 7.73 -9.63 -0.57
N ILE A 212 7.41 -9.29 -1.82
CA ILE A 212 7.21 -10.25 -2.92
C ILE A 212 8.53 -10.97 -3.20
N THR A 213 9.62 -10.20 -3.33
CA THR A 213 10.94 -10.78 -3.56
C THR A 213 11.38 -11.65 -2.39
N LEU A 214 11.12 -11.22 -1.15
CA LEU A 214 11.43 -12.00 0.04
C LEU A 214 10.63 -13.32 0.08
N ALA A 215 9.31 -13.25 -0.11
CA ALA A 215 8.44 -14.42 -0.08
C ALA A 215 8.80 -15.42 -1.19
N SER A 216 9.21 -14.94 -2.38
CA SER A 216 9.66 -15.79 -3.49
C SER A 216 10.96 -16.56 -3.21
N ARG A 217 11.75 -16.10 -2.24
CA ARG A 217 13.01 -16.74 -1.80
C ARG A 217 12.84 -17.69 -0.62
N MET A 218 11.65 -17.74 -0.04
CA MET A 218 11.30 -18.80 0.92
C MET A 218 11.29 -20.15 0.18
N THR A 219 11.37 -21.27 0.91
CA THR A 219 11.43 -22.60 0.31
C THR A 219 10.24 -23.44 0.72
N GLY A 220 9.72 -24.27 -0.20
CA GLY A 220 8.63 -25.21 0.06
C GLY A 220 7.23 -24.58 0.08
N ALA A 221 6.27 -25.26 0.71
CA ALA A 221 4.87 -24.85 0.79
C ALA A 221 4.66 -23.46 1.42
N GLY A 222 5.63 -22.97 2.21
CA GLY A 222 5.59 -21.65 2.81
C GLY A 222 5.55 -20.49 1.80
N VAL A 223 6.16 -20.66 0.62
CA VAL A 223 6.10 -19.64 -0.47
C VAL A 223 4.68 -19.44 -0.95
N LEU A 224 3.98 -20.55 -1.20
CA LEU A 224 2.61 -20.53 -1.70
C LEU A 224 1.67 -19.83 -0.71
N ILE A 225 1.77 -20.22 0.57
CA ILE A 225 0.97 -19.65 1.64
C ILE A 225 1.27 -18.16 1.81
N ALA A 226 2.55 -17.78 1.85
CA ALA A 226 2.95 -16.38 1.99
C ALA A 226 2.44 -15.52 0.82
N MET A 227 2.55 -16.01 -0.42
CA MET A 227 2.06 -15.29 -1.60
C MET A 227 0.54 -15.12 -1.59
N ILE A 228 -0.22 -16.16 -1.24
CA ILE A 228 -1.68 -16.07 -1.12
C ILE A 228 -2.08 -15.04 -0.06
N ILE A 229 -1.42 -15.06 1.09
CA ILE A 229 -1.63 -14.09 2.16
C ILE A 229 -1.33 -12.67 1.67
N LEU A 230 -0.20 -12.45 0.99
CA LEU A 230 0.18 -11.14 0.47
C LEU A 230 -0.83 -10.62 -0.56
N VAL A 231 -1.34 -11.49 -1.45
CA VAL A 231 -2.39 -11.13 -2.42
C VAL A 231 -3.65 -10.68 -1.68
N ILE A 232 -4.13 -11.47 -0.71
CA ILE A 232 -5.34 -11.16 0.07
C ILE A 232 -5.17 -9.85 0.85
N ASP A 233 -4.01 -9.66 1.49
CA ASP A 233 -3.72 -8.45 2.26
C ASP A 233 -3.67 -7.22 1.35
N THR A 234 -3.04 -7.32 0.18
CA THR A 234 -2.94 -6.22 -0.78
C THR A 234 -4.32 -5.81 -1.29
N ILE A 235 -5.20 -6.76 -1.61
CA ILE A 235 -6.60 -6.47 -2.01
C ILE A 235 -7.30 -5.70 -0.89
N SER A 236 -7.19 -6.21 0.35
CA SER A 236 -7.83 -5.62 1.54
C SER A 236 -7.37 -4.18 1.75
N VAL A 237 -6.06 -3.92 1.75
CA VAL A 237 -5.51 -2.58 1.98
C VAL A 237 -5.81 -1.64 0.82
N ASN A 238 -5.70 -2.09 -0.43
CA ASN A 238 -5.88 -1.22 -1.59
C ASN A 238 -7.34 -0.74 -1.73
N LEU A 239 -8.30 -1.63 -1.52
CA LEU A 239 -9.72 -1.27 -1.49
C LEU A 239 -10.02 -0.29 -0.35
N ALA A 240 -9.48 -0.53 0.84
CA ALA A 240 -9.68 0.33 2.01
C ALA A 240 -9.10 1.74 1.82
N ALA A 241 -7.82 1.81 1.48
CA ALA A 241 -7.02 3.02 1.51
C ALA A 241 -7.15 3.86 0.24
N ASN A 242 -7.15 3.21 -0.92
CA ASN A 242 -7.00 3.91 -2.20
C ASN A 242 -8.26 3.94 -3.04
N LEU A 243 -9.27 3.11 -2.74
CA LEU A 243 -10.54 3.12 -3.48
C LEU A 243 -11.64 3.91 -2.76
N VAL A 244 -11.86 3.68 -1.47
CA VAL A 244 -12.99 4.26 -0.72
C VAL A 244 -12.97 5.79 -0.76
N GLY A 245 -11.80 6.39 -0.51
CA GLY A 245 -11.60 7.84 -0.52
C GLY A 245 -12.00 8.51 -1.84
N PRO A 246 -11.37 8.18 -2.98
CA PRO A 246 -11.72 8.80 -4.27
C PRO A 246 -13.12 8.43 -4.74
N ALA A 247 -13.67 7.26 -4.40
CA ALA A 247 -15.06 6.93 -4.72
C ALA A 247 -16.04 7.93 -4.10
N TYR A 248 -15.78 8.40 -2.87
CA TYR A 248 -16.55 9.47 -2.25
C TYR A 248 -16.26 10.85 -2.85
N ASP A 249 -15.02 11.15 -3.24
CA ASP A 249 -14.70 12.42 -3.90
C ASP A 249 -15.45 12.56 -5.22
N PHE A 250 -15.37 11.56 -6.09
CA PHE A 250 -16.07 11.58 -7.37
C PHE A 250 -17.58 11.70 -7.17
N SER A 251 -18.14 10.99 -6.17
CA SER A 251 -19.55 11.15 -5.81
C SER A 251 -19.88 12.56 -5.33
N SER A 252 -18.97 13.22 -4.59
CA SER A 252 -19.17 14.60 -4.12
C SER A 252 -19.09 15.65 -5.23
N LEU A 253 -18.36 15.38 -6.31
CA LEU A 253 -18.20 16.31 -7.45
C LEU A 253 -19.50 16.46 -8.26
N ALA A 254 -20.22 15.35 -8.46
CA ALA A 254 -21.52 15.32 -9.16
C ALA A 254 -22.50 14.34 -8.49
N PRO A 255 -23.06 14.67 -7.29
CA PRO A 255 -23.86 13.74 -6.50
C PRO A 255 -25.13 13.22 -7.20
N LYS A 256 -25.69 14.00 -8.13
CA LYS A 256 -26.86 13.61 -8.94
C LYS A 256 -26.54 12.54 -10.00
N HIS A 257 -25.27 12.39 -10.39
CA HIS A 257 -24.84 11.53 -11.49
C HIS A 257 -23.89 10.41 -11.06
N ILE A 258 -23.11 10.63 -10.00
CA ILE A 258 -22.07 9.72 -9.53
C ILE A 258 -22.45 9.21 -8.14
N SER A 259 -22.89 7.95 -8.09
CA SER A 259 -23.01 7.20 -6.84
C SER A 259 -21.64 6.70 -6.37
N TYR A 260 -21.54 6.25 -5.12
CA TYR A 260 -20.32 5.61 -4.59
C TYR A 260 -19.78 4.49 -5.51
N LYS A 261 -20.67 3.60 -5.99
CA LYS A 261 -20.27 2.51 -6.91
C LYS A 261 -19.72 3.06 -8.23
N ARG A 262 -20.37 4.07 -8.81
CA ARG A 262 -19.86 4.74 -10.02
C ARG A 262 -18.52 5.44 -9.78
N GLY A 263 -18.35 6.08 -8.63
CA GLY A 263 -17.08 6.67 -8.21
C GLY A 263 -15.97 5.61 -8.14
N GLY A 264 -16.26 4.44 -7.56
CA GLY A 264 -15.33 3.32 -7.53
C GLY A 264 -14.95 2.81 -8.93
N TYR A 265 -15.90 2.72 -9.86
CA TYR A 265 -15.61 2.35 -11.25
C TYR A 265 -14.70 3.37 -11.95
N ILE A 266 -14.92 4.66 -11.71
CA ILE A 266 -14.07 5.74 -12.23
C ILE A 266 -12.65 5.59 -11.67
N THR A 267 -12.50 5.43 -10.36
CA THR A 267 -11.19 5.21 -9.72
C THR A 267 -10.46 4.01 -10.32
N ALA A 268 -11.15 2.87 -10.41
CA ALA A 268 -10.56 1.64 -10.93
C ALA A 268 -10.13 1.76 -12.40
N THR A 269 -10.89 2.51 -13.20
CA THR A 269 -10.60 2.75 -14.61
C THR A 269 -9.41 3.71 -14.76
N ILE A 270 -9.42 4.84 -14.06
CA ILE A 270 -8.31 5.82 -14.09
C ILE A 270 -7.01 5.16 -13.62
N GLY A 271 -7.06 4.33 -12.57
CA GLY A 271 -5.89 3.63 -12.05
C GLY A 271 -5.19 2.75 -13.09
N ILE A 272 -5.95 2.04 -13.95
CA ILE A 272 -5.35 1.30 -15.08
C ILE A 272 -4.79 2.26 -16.13
N LEU A 273 -5.55 3.28 -16.51
CA LEU A 273 -5.18 4.21 -17.59
C LEU A 273 -3.93 5.02 -17.26
N MET A 274 -3.61 5.21 -15.98
CA MET A 274 -2.37 5.83 -15.52
C MET A 274 -1.12 4.99 -15.80
N MET A 275 -1.27 3.73 -16.24
CA MET A 275 -0.15 2.83 -16.55
C MET A 275 0.90 2.79 -15.42
N PRO A 276 0.53 2.31 -14.22
CA PRO A 276 1.35 2.45 -13.00
C PRO A 276 2.77 1.90 -13.15
N TRP A 277 2.96 0.85 -13.97
CA TRP A 277 4.29 0.30 -14.24
C TRP A 277 5.23 1.29 -14.95
N LYS A 278 4.72 2.14 -15.86
CA LYS A 278 5.54 3.19 -16.49
C LYS A 278 5.84 4.33 -15.53
N LEU A 279 4.93 4.61 -14.61
CA LEU A 279 5.13 5.64 -13.58
C LEU A 279 6.22 5.24 -12.59
N LEU A 280 6.32 3.93 -12.29
CA LEU A 280 7.38 3.36 -11.45
C LEU A 280 8.72 3.21 -12.18
N GLU A 281 8.73 3.07 -13.51
CA GLU A 281 9.98 2.91 -14.30
C GLU A 281 10.93 4.13 -14.16
N SER A 282 10.38 5.31 -13.91
CA SER A 282 11.14 6.56 -13.75
C SER A 282 11.58 6.87 -12.30
N THR A 283 11.44 5.94 -11.36
CA THR A 283 11.78 6.13 -9.93
C THR A 283 12.88 5.17 -9.50
#